data_AF-A0A3D0N201-F1
#
_entry.id   AF-A0A3D0N201-F1
#
_cell.length_a   1.000
_cell.length_b   1.000
_cell.length_c   1.000
_cell.angle_alpha   90.00
_cell.angle_beta   90.00
_cell.angle_gamma   90.00
#
_symmetry.space_group_name_H-M   'P 1'
#
loop_
_entity.id
_entity.type
_entity.pdbx_description
1 polymer ?
#
loop_
_entity_poly.entity_id
_entity_poly.type
_entity_poly.pdbx_seq_one_letter_code
_entity_poly.pdbx_strand_id
1 'polypeptide(L)' 'EGKTSGGGHPVSPWGLPAKGYKTRKKKNISNKFIVKKRK' A
#
# COMPACT_ATOMS: atom_id res chain seq x y z
N GLU A 1 -16.75 14.15 -21.87
CA GLU A 1 -15.72 13.92 -20.83
C GLU A 1 -14.84 12.76 -21.26
N GLY A 2 -13.56 13.05 -21.54
CA GLY A 2 -12.63 12.09 -22.12
C GLY A 2 -12.02 11.16 -21.06
N LYS A 3 -11.63 9.95 -21.48
CA LYS A 3 -10.79 9.07 -20.66
C LYS A 3 -9.46 9.80 -20.38
N THR A 4 -9.26 10.25 -19.16
CA THR A 4 -7.99 10.84 -18.75
C THR A 4 -6.92 9.76 -18.81
N SER A 5 -5.81 10.02 -19.49
CA SER A 5 -4.61 9.19 -19.43
C SER A 5 -4.06 9.27 -18.02
N GLY A 6 -4.50 8.38 -17.13
CA GLY A 6 -4.10 8.33 -15.73
C GLY A 6 -2.61 8.05 -15.57
N GLY A 7 -1.75 9.05 -15.83
CA GLY A 7 -0.30 8.99 -15.73
C GLY A 7 0.23 9.06 -14.29
N GLY A 8 -0.66 9.01 -13.30
CA GLY A 8 -0.33 8.93 -11.89
C GLY A 8 -0.24 7.49 -11.42
N HIS A 9 0.55 7.25 -10.37
CA HIS A 9 0.48 5.99 -9.63
C HIS A 9 -0.98 5.77 -9.19
N PRO A 10 -1.58 4.57 -9.38
CA PRO A 10 -2.94 4.33 -8.92
C PRO A 10 -3.04 4.59 -7.42
N VAL A 11 -4.03 5.38 -7.03
CA VAL A 11 -4.32 5.77 -5.65
C VAL A 11 -5.72 5.31 -5.25
N SER A 12 -5.95 5.18 -3.95
CA SER A 12 -7.28 5.02 -3.38
C SER A 12 -8.08 6.33 -3.47
N PRO A 13 -9.40 6.31 -3.21
CA PRO A 13 -10.21 7.52 -3.14
C PRO A 13 -9.72 8.55 -2.11
N TRP A 14 -8.91 8.11 -1.14
CA TRP A 14 -8.31 8.95 -0.09
C TRP A 14 -6.84 9.32 -0.36
N GLY A 15 -6.33 9.04 -1.56
CA GLY A 15 -4.99 9.45 -1.99
C GLY A 15 -3.83 8.53 -1.55
N LEU A 16 -4.10 7.39 -0.88
CA LEU A 16 -3.04 6.43 -0.55
C LEU A 16 -2.66 5.63 -1.81
N PRO A 17 -1.37 5.35 -2.07
CA PRO A 17 -0.98 4.53 -3.21
C PRO A 17 -1.57 3.12 -3.12
N ALA A 18 -2.27 2.70 -4.18
CA ALA A 18 -3.01 1.44 -4.20
C ALA A 18 -2.12 0.23 -4.54
N LYS A 19 -0.94 0.45 -5.13
CA LYS A 19 -0.01 -0.62 -5.54
C LYS A 19 1.34 -0.43 -4.84
N GLY A 20 1.89 -1.50 -4.27
CA GLY A 20 3.22 -1.53 -3.66
C GLY A 20 3.36 -0.89 -2.26
N TYR A 21 2.36 -0.16 -1.78
CA TYR A 21 2.43 0.49 -0.46
C TYR A 21 2.21 -0.50 0.69
N LYS A 22 3.21 -0.62 1.58
CA LYS A 22 3.11 -1.44 2.80
C LYS A 22 2.33 -0.68 3.87
N THR A 23 1.12 -1.13 4.18
CA THR A 23 0.22 -0.50 5.18
C THR A 23 0.51 -0.90 6.63
N ARG A 24 1.34 -1.92 6.86
CA ARG A 24 1.65 -2.40 8.23
C ARG A 24 2.55 -1.42 8.99
N LYS A 25 2.15 -1.07 10.22
CA LYS A 25 2.96 -0.26 11.14
C LYS A 25 4.29 -0.96 11.50
N LYS A 26 5.40 -0.23 11.38
CA LYS A 26 6.77 -0.74 11.62
C LYS A 26 7.04 -1.15 13.08
N LYS A 27 6.39 -0.52 14.06
CA LYS A 27 6.65 -0.71 15.51
C LYS A 27 5.59 -1.58 16.23
N ASN A 28 4.87 -2.43 15.51
CA ASN A 28 3.85 -3.28 16.13
C ASN A 28 4.51 -4.41 16.95
N ILE A 29 4.08 -4.63 18.19
CA ILE A 29 4.60 -5.66 19.12
C ILE A 29 4.52 -7.06 18.49
N SER A 30 3.45 -7.33 17.74
CA SER A 30 3.27 -8.59 17.01
C SER A 30 4.39 -8.91 16.01
N ASN A 31 5.21 -7.94 15.60
CA ASN A 31 6.37 -8.17 14.73
C ASN A 31 7.38 -9.14 15.36
N LYS A 32 7.49 -9.19 16.70
CA LYS A 32 8.43 -10.07 17.41
C LYS A 32 8.14 -11.56 17.17
N PHE A 33 6.89 -11.90 16.89
CA PHE A 33 6.45 -13.29 16.69
C PHE A 33 6.43 -13.71 15.21
N ILE A 34 6.81 -12.85 14.27
CA ILE A 34 6.75 -13.14 12.84
C ILE A 34 8.12 -13.53 12.31
N VAL A 35 8.27 -14.80 11.94
CA VAL A 35 9.52 -15.36 11.41
C VAL A 35 9.70 -15.07 9.92
N LYS A 36 8.63 -15.10 9.12
CA LYS A 36 8.68 -14.87 7.67
C LYS A 36 7.44 -14.10 7.19
N LYS A 37 7.62 -13.20 6.22
CA LYS A 37 6.51 -12.52 5.53
C LYS A 37 5.91 -13.43 4.45
N ARG A 38 4.62 -13.25 4.15
CA ARG A 38 3.98 -13.91 3.00
C ARG A 38 4.72 -13.49 1.72
N LYS A 39 5.11 -14.46 0.90
CA LYS A 39 5.65 -14.21 -0.45
C LYS A 39 4.50 -13.87 -1.37
#